data_AF-A0A842P3I3-F1
#
_entry.id   AF-A0A842P3I3-F1
#
_cell.length_a   1.000
_cell.length_b   1.000
_cell.length_c   1.000
_cell.angle_alpha   90.00
_cell.angle_beta   90.00
_cell.angle_gamma   90.00
#
_symmetry.space_group_name_H-M   'P 1'
#
loop_
_entity.id
_entity.type
_entity.pdbx_description
1 polymer ?
#
loop_
_entity_poly.entity_id
_entity_poly.type
_entity_poly.pdbx_seq_one_letter_code
_entity_poly.pdbx_strand_id
1 'polypeptide(L)' 'MDISSKKFPLILIFVLVGILLLQFVTNDNTAPVIDPETCELYIQDSQIGAKKYLNEFNSKCLDFKNLNK' A
#
# COMPACT_ATOMS: atom_id res chain seq x y z
N MET A 1 5.58 36.01 14.14
CA MET A 1 4.11 35.78 14.19
C MET A 1 3.87 34.64 15.17
N ASP A 2 3.55 35.00 16.40
CA ASP A 2 3.39 34.08 17.53
C ASP A 2 2.11 33.26 17.40
N ILE A 3 2.19 32.20 16.60
CA ILE A 3 1.10 31.23 16.41
C ILE A 3 1.02 30.21 17.55
N SER A 4 1.82 30.40 18.61
CA SER A 4 1.82 29.57 19.82
C SER A 4 0.63 29.87 20.74
N SER A 5 -0.58 29.78 20.19
CA SER A 5 -1.79 29.62 20.99
C SER A 5 -1.79 28.20 21.56
N LYS A 6 -1.94 28.03 22.88
CA LYS A 6 -1.99 26.71 23.57
C LYS A 6 -2.99 25.72 22.95
N LYS A 7 -3.97 26.21 22.19
CA LYS A 7 -5.01 25.40 21.52
C LYS A 7 -4.61 24.91 20.13
N PHE A 8 -3.68 25.59 19.45
CA PHE A 8 -3.18 25.20 18.12
C PHE A 8 -2.57 23.78 18.09
N PRO A 9 -1.65 23.39 19.00
CA PRO A 9 -1.08 22.05 18.97
C PRO A 9 -2.14 20.96 19.24
N LEU A 10 -3.15 21.23 20.06
CA LEU A 10 -4.26 20.31 20.31
C LEU A 10 -5.08 20.03 19.03
N ILE A 11 -5.46 21.08 18.29
CA ILE A 11 -6.20 20.95 17.03
C ILE A 11 -5.37 20.13 16.02
N LEU A 12 -4.07 20.40 15.95
CA LEU A 12 -3.15 19.71 15.06
C LEU A 12 -3.08 18.21 15.36
N ILE A 13 -3.05 17.83 16.64
CA ILE A 13 -3.09 16.42 17.07
C ILE A 13 -4.40 15.75 16.61
N PHE A 14 -5.55 16.39 16.82
CA PHE A 14 -6.84 15.83 16.39
C PHE A 14 -6.90 15.62 14.87
N VAL A 15 -6.38 16.57 14.09
CA VAL A 15 -6.29 16.45 12.63
C VAL A 15 -5.39 15.29 12.23
N LEU A 16 -4.20 15.17 12.84
CA LEU A 16 -3.27 14.07 12.57
C LEU A 16 -3.85 12.70 12.92
N VAL A 17 -4.54 12.59 14.06
CA VAL A 17 -5.23 11.36 14.46
C VAL A 17 -6.35 11.03 13.47
N GLY A 18 -7.10 12.01 12.99
CA GLY A 18 -8.12 11.82 11.96
C GLY A 18 -7.54 11.28 10.64
N ILE A 19 -6.39 11.83 10.21
CA ILE A 19 -5.68 11.36 9.01
C ILE A 19 -5.19 9.92 9.22
N LEU A 20 -4.64 9.59 10.38
CA LEU A 20 -4.17 8.24 10.71
C LEU A 20 -5.31 7.21 10.70
N LEU A 21 -6.47 7.56 11.28
CA LEU A 21 -7.65 6.68 11.26
C LEU A 21 -8.19 6.48 9.85
N LEU A 22 -8.21 7.54 9.03
CA LEU A 22 -8.61 7.42 7.63
C LEU A 22 -7.65 6.50 6.87
N GLN A 23 -6.34 6.71 7.01
CA GLN A 23 -5.31 5.85 6.42
C GLN A 23 -5.46 4.40 6.86
N PHE A 24 -5.76 4.15 8.14
CA PHE A 24 -5.97 2.80 8.65
C PHE A 24 -7.16 2.08 7.99
N VAL A 25 -8.29 2.77 7.84
CA VAL A 25 -9.50 2.18 7.20
C VAL A 25 -9.32 2.01 5.69
N THR A 26 -8.62 2.94 5.04
CA THR A 26 -8.36 2.88 3.59
C THR A 26 -7.11 2.09 3.22
N ASN A 27 -6.38 1.53 4.20
CA ASN A 27 -5.23 0.66 3.95
C ASN A 27 -5.72 -0.73 3.52
N ASP A 28 -6.33 -0.74 2.34
CA ASP A 28 -6.73 -1.94 1.65
C ASP A 28 -5.45 -2.54 1.03
N ASN A 29 -4.97 -3.66 1.59
CA ASN A 29 -3.82 -4.42 1.06
C ASN A 29 -4.14 -5.13 -0.27
N THR A 30 -5.19 -4.67 -0.96
CA THR A 30 -5.69 -5.20 -2.23
C THR A 30 -4.89 -4.74 -3.45
N ALA A 31 -3.89 -3.88 -3.26
CA ALA A 31 -2.97 -3.51 -4.33
C ALA A 31 -2.29 -4.77 -4.92
N PRO A 32 -2.36 -4.99 -6.24
CA PRO A 32 -1.71 -6.13 -6.88
C PRO A 32 -0.19 -6.07 -6.66
N VAL A 33 0.35 -7.15 -6.09
CA VAL A 33 1.78 -7.35 -5.86
C VAL A 33 2.32 -8.28 -6.96
N ILE A 34 3.59 -8.13 -7.33
CA ILE A 34 4.23 -8.95 -8.37
C ILE A 34 4.93 -10.14 -7.71
N ASP A 35 4.65 -11.35 -8.16
CA ASP A 35 5.40 -12.55 -7.79
C ASP A 35 6.75 -12.55 -8.52
N PRO A 36 7.90 -12.55 -7.81
CA PRO A 36 9.21 -12.44 -8.44
C PRO A 36 9.61 -13.70 -9.23
N GLU A 37 9.01 -14.86 -8.97
CA GLU A 37 9.36 -16.10 -9.67
C GLU A 37 8.61 -16.25 -11.00
N THR A 38 7.31 -15.96 -11.00
CA THR A 38 6.44 -16.10 -12.18
C THR A 38 6.18 -14.79 -12.91
N CYS A 39 6.51 -13.64 -12.29
CA CYS A 39 6.12 -12.30 -12.74
C CYS A 39 4.60 -12.07 -12.78
N GLU A 40 3.81 -12.93 -12.13
CA GLU A 40 2.36 -12.80 -12.05
C GLU A 40 1.94 -11.81 -10.97
N LEU A 41 0.89 -11.04 -11.27
CA LEU A 41 0.23 -10.18 -10.31
C LEU A 41 -0.67 -11.02 -9.42
N TYR A 42 -0.55 -10.82 -8.12
CA TYR A 42 -1.41 -11.44 -7.11
C TYR A 42 -1.88 -10.40 -6.10
N ILE A 43 -3.05 -10.64 -5.52
CA ILE A 43 -3.54 -9.90 -4.37
C ILE A 43 -3.41 -10.78 -3.15
N GLN A 44 -2.98 -10.22 -2.02
CA GLN A 44 -2.96 -10.94 -0.76
C GLN A 44 -4.34 -10.86 -0.11
N ASP A 45 -4.99 -12.01 0.05
CA ASP A 45 -6.26 -12.08 0.75
C ASP A 45 -6.04 -11.77 2.24
N SER A 46 -6.68 -10.70 2.73
CA SER A 46 -6.49 -10.22 4.09
C SER A 46 -7.07 -11.15 5.16
N GLN A 47 -7.97 -12.07 4.81
CA GLN A 47 -8.62 -12.98 5.77
C GLN A 47 -7.84 -14.29 5.96
N ILE A 48 -7.21 -14.79 4.91
CA ILE A 48 -6.54 -16.10 4.89
C ILE A 48 -5.04 -16.02 4.57
N GLY A 49 -4.52 -14.82 4.27
CA GLY A 49 -3.11 -14.60 3.92
C GLY A 49 -2.68 -15.25 2.61
N ALA A 50 -3.63 -15.82 1.86
CA ALA A 50 -3.39 -16.56 0.63
C ALA A 50 -3.14 -15.60 -0.54
N LYS A 51 -2.26 -16.00 -1.47
CA LYS A 51 -2.05 -15.30 -2.74
C LYS A 51 -3.21 -15.65 -3.68
N LYS A 52 -3.93 -14.64 -4.15
CA LYS A 52 -4.90 -14.76 -5.23
C LYS A 52 -4.28 -14.20 -6.51
N TYR A 53 -3.80 -15.09 -7.38
CA TYR A 53 -3.24 -14.72 -8.67
C TYR A 53 -4.34 -14.15 -9.59
N LEU A 54 -4.02 -13.05 -10.26
CA LEU A 54 -4.93 -12.34 -11.16
C LEU A 54 -4.84 -12.84 -12.60
N ASN A 55 -3.94 -13.78 -12.89
CA ASN A 55 -3.57 -14.21 -14.25
C ASN A 55 -3.10 -13.04 -15.14
N GLU A 56 -2.66 -11.94 -14.53
CA GLU A 56 -2.04 -10.82 -15.20
C GLU A 56 -0.54 -10.83 -14.92
N PHE A 57 0.29 -10.51 -15.90
CA PHE A 57 1.74 -10.56 -15.77
C PHE A 57 2.33 -9.17 -15.88
N ASN A 58 3.33 -8.88 -15.05
CA ASN A 58 4.08 -7.63 -15.15
C ASN A 58 5.09 -7.72 -16.30
N SER A 59 4.86 -6.95 -17.38
CA SER A 59 5.71 -6.93 -18.57
C SER A 59 7.16 -6.57 -18.25
N LYS A 60 7.40 -5.57 -17.40
CA LYS A 60 8.76 -5.18 -16.99
C LYS A 60 9.49 -6.32 -16.30
N CYS A 61 8.82 -7.03 -15.39
CA CYS A 61 9.41 -8.21 -14.72
C CYS A 61 9.79 -9.30 -15.72
N LEU A 62 8.91 -9.60 -16.68
CA LEU A 62 9.19 -10.55 -17.76
C LEU A 62 10.39 -10.11 -18.61
N ASP A 63 10.45 -8.81 -18.95
CA ASP A 63 11.56 -8.23 -19.70
C ASP A 63 12.88 -8.40 -18.94
N PHE A 64 12.93 -8.07 -17.65
CA PHE A 64 14.12 -8.28 -16.81
C PHE A 64 14.52 -9.75 -16.72
N LYS A 65 13.56 -10.67 -16.61
CA LYS A 65 13.83 -12.11 -16.57
C LYS A 65 14.40 -12.62 -17.89
N ASN A 66 13.94 -12.08 -19.02
CA ASN A 66 14.46 -12.40 -20.34
C ASN A 66 15.86 -11.81 -20.59
N LEU A 67 16.19 -10.66 -20.00
CA LEU A 67 17.50 -10.02 -20.11
C LEU A 67 18.59 -10.74 -19.28
N ASN A 68 18.21 -11.44 -18.22
CA ASN A 68 19.11 -12.21 -17.36
C ASN A 68 19.27 -13.69 -17.81
N LYS A 69 18.85 -14.02 -19.03
CA LYS A 69 18.94 -15.37 -19.60
C LYS A 69 20.15 -15.50 -20.51
#